data_AF-A0A810N805-F1
#
_entry.id   AF-A0A810N805-F1
#
_cell.length_a   1.000
_cell.length_b   1.000
_cell.length_c   1.000
_cell.angle_alpha   90.00
_cell.angle_beta   90.00
_cell.angle_gamma   90.00
#
_symmetry.space_group_name_H-M   'P 1'
#
loop_
_entity.id
_entity.type
_entity.pdbx_description
1 polymer ?
#
loop_
_entity_poly.entity_id
_entity_poly.type
_entity_poly.pdbx_seq_one_letter_code
_entity_poly.pdbx_strand_id
1 'polypeptide(L)' 'MRVRDLVEPVEENDADLVTVLQSVLEHSWRMDAYAREADRAGDAELAGWLRRIRDDSARAGDQGKVLLAHRLDRDGG' A
#
# COMPACT_ATOMS: atom_id res chain seq x y z
N MET A 1 28.08 27.12 3.70
CA MET A 1 26.80 26.43 3.96
C MET A 1 26.47 25.58 2.74
N ARG A 2 26.63 24.25 2.80
CA ARG A 2 26.38 23.34 1.66
C ARG A 2 24.98 22.78 1.86
N VAL A 3 24.14 22.86 0.84
CA VAL A 3 22.70 22.53 0.84
C VAL A 3 22.45 21.00 0.91
N ARG A 4 23.39 20.23 1.45
CA ARG A 4 23.37 18.76 1.40
C ARG A 4 22.98 18.10 2.72
N ASP A 5 22.76 18.90 3.78
CA ASP A 5 22.55 18.43 5.15
C ASP A 5 21.08 18.54 5.61
N LEU A 6 20.12 18.68 4.69
CA LEU A 6 18.70 18.93 5.03
C LEU A 6 17.76 17.74 4.79
N VAL A 7 18.29 16.58 4.43
CA VAL A 7 17.50 15.34 4.35
C VAL A 7 18.20 14.33 5.23
N GLU A 8 17.74 14.23 6.48
CA GLU A 8 18.00 13.07 7.33
C GLU A 8 17.75 11.81 6.46
N PRO A 9 18.70 10.87 6.36
CA PRO A 9 18.47 9.68 5.57
C PRO A 9 17.34 8.90 6.23
N VAL A 10 16.18 8.84 5.58
CA VAL A 10 15.18 7.83 5.91
C VAL A 10 15.90 6.49 5.82
N GLU A 11 15.85 5.71 6.90
CA GLU A 11 16.40 4.36 6.92
C GLU A 11 15.92 3.59 5.68
N GLU A 12 16.80 2.86 5.00
CA GLU A 12 16.48 2.16 3.74
C GLU A 12 15.22 1.27 3.89
N ASN A 13 15.09 0.63 5.06
CA ASN A 13 13.96 -0.22 5.41
C ASN A 13 12.62 0.53 5.52
N ASP A 14 12.64 1.83 5.78
CA ASP A 14 11.44 2.68 5.86
C ASP A 14 11.04 3.18 4.47
N ALA A 15 12.03 3.49 3.63
CA ALA A 15 11.80 3.78 2.22
C ALA A 15 11.20 2.56 1.49
N ASP A 16 11.68 1.35 1.80
CA ASP A 16 11.13 0.10 1.29
C ASP A 16 9.68 -0.10 1.76
N LEU A 17 9.38 0.16 3.03
CA LEU A 17 8.03 0.02 3.58
C LEU A 17 7.04 0.99 2.92
N VAL A 18 7.44 2.24 2.70
CA VAL A 18 6.61 3.23 1.98
C VAL A 18 6.34 2.77 0.54
N THR A 19 7.37 2.26 -0.15
CA THR A 19 7.25 1.77 -1.53
C THR A 19 6.29 0.58 -1.63
N VAL A 20 6.41 -0.38 -0.70
CA VAL A 20 5.48 -1.52 -0.62
C VAL A 20 4.07 -1.06 -0.30
N LEU A 21 3.90 -0.13 0.64
CA LEU A 21 2.59 0.39 1.02
C LEU A 21 1.89 1.07 -0.17
N GLN A 22 2.61 1.89 -0.94
CA GLN A 22 2.09 2.49 -2.17
C GLN A 22 1.61 1.40 -3.15
N SER A 23 2.44 0.38 -3.37
CA SER A 23 2.15 -0.70 -4.31
C SER A 23 0.88 -1.48 -3.91
N VAL A 24 0.72 -1.76 -2.62
CA VAL A 24 -0.45 -2.47 -2.07
C VAL A 24 -1.73 -1.64 -2.21
N LEU A 25 -1.68 -0.34 -1.92
CA LEU A 25 -2.83 0.55 -2.05
C LEU A 25 -3.25 0.70 -3.52
N GLU A 26 -2.29 0.88 -4.43
CA GLU A 26 -2.57 0.95 -5.86
C GLU A 26 -3.13 -0.37 -6.40
N HIS A 27 -2.59 -1.51 -5.94
CA HIS A 27 -3.09 -2.83 -6.31
C HIS A 27 -4.54 -3.03 -5.85
N SER A 28 -4.87 -2.68 -4.61
CA SER A 28 -6.24 -2.75 -4.08
C SER A 28 -7.22 -1.94 -4.93
N TRP A 29 -6.87 -0.70 -5.27
CA TRP A 29 -7.69 0.15 -6.14
C TRP A 29 -7.91 -0.45 -7.54
N ARG A 30 -6.86 -0.99 -8.16
CA ARG A 30 -6.97 -1.65 -9.48
C ARG A 30 -7.86 -2.89 -9.43
N MET A 31 -7.75 -3.72 -8.39
CA MET A 31 -8.60 -4.92 -8.25
C MET A 31 -10.07 -4.57 -8.13
N ASP A 32 -10.41 -3.47 -7.45
CA ASP A 32 -11.79 -2.99 -7.36
C ASP A 32 -12.34 -2.55 -8.74
N ALA A 33 -11.53 -1.84 -9.53
CA ALA A 33 -11.89 -1.44 -10.88
C ALA A 33 -12.11 -2.67 -11.80
N TYR A 34 -11.23 -3.67 -11.72
CA TYR A 34 -11.36 -4.90 -12.49
C TYR A 34 -12.57 -5.74 -12.04
N ALA A 35 -12.88 -5.78 -10.74
CA ALA A 35 -14.06 -6.47 -10.25
C ALA A 35 -15.35 -5.87 -10.82
N ARG A 36 -15.43 -4.53 -10.91
CA ARG A 36 -16.56 -3.82 -11.52
C ARG A 36 -16.69 -4.08 -13.02
N GLU A 37 -15.58 -4.26 -13.73
CA GLU A 37 -15.61 -4.67 -15.14
C GLU A 37 -16.10 -6.11 -15.28
N ALA A 38 -15.59 -7.03 -14.46
CA ALA A 38 -16.05 -8.42 -14.45
C ALA A 38 -17.55 -8.53 -14.15
N ASP A 39 -18.08 -7.75 -13.21
CA ASP A 39 -19.54 -7.69 -12.96
C ASP A 39 -20.30 -7.22 -14.22
N ARG A 40 -19.81 -6.18 -14.91
CA ARG A 40 -20.43 -5.66 -16.14
C ARG A 40 -20.40 -6.68 -17.29
N ALA A 41 -19.36 -7.52 -17.33
CA ALA A 41 -19.24 -8.63 -18.27
C ALA A 41 -20.05 -9.87 -17.87
N GLY A 42 -20.68 -9.89 -16.68
CA GLY A 42 -21.43 -11.04 -16.17
C GLY A 42 -20.57 -12.16 -15.58
N ASP A 43 -19.28 -11.92 -15.33
CA ASP A 43 -18.34 -12.89 -14.75
C ASP A 43 -18.28 -12.73 -13.22
N ALA A 44 -19.23 -13.36 -12.55
CA ALA A 44 -19.35 -13.29 -11.09
C ALA A 44 -18.20 -14.00 -10.35
N GLU A 45 -17.60 -15.03 -10.95
CA GLU A 45 -16.49 -15.77 -10.34
C GLU A 45 -15.23 -14.91 -10.29
N LEU A 46 -14.86 -14.31 -11.42
CA LEU A 46 -13.72 -13.40 -11.51
C LEU A 46 -13.93 -12.18 -10.62
N ALA A 47 -15.13 -11.57 -10.65
CA ALA A 47 -15.44 -10.43 -9.80
C ALA A 47 -15.32 -10.76 -8.31
N GLY A 48 -15.78 -11.95 -7.89
CA GLY A 48 -15.64 -12.42 -6.52
C GLY A 48 -14.18 -12.65 -6.11
N TRP A 49 -13.38 -13.24 -7.00
CA TRP A 49 -11.96 -13.45 -6.76
C TRP A 49 -11.18 -12.13 -6.63
N LEU A 50 -11.42 -11.17 -7.52
CA LEU A 50 -10.78 -9.85 -7.49
C LEU A 50 -11.13 -9.06 -6.22
N ARG A 51 -12.38 -9.13 -5.74
CA ARG A 51 -12.77 -8.52 -4.46
C ARG A 51 -12.02 -9.11 -3.27
N ARG A 52 -11.79 -10.43 -3.26
CA ARG A 52 -10.97 -11.07 -2.22
C ARG A 52 -9.54 -10.52 -2.23
N ILE A 53 -8.90 -10.43 -3.40
CA ILE A 53 -7.56 -9.85 -3.51
C ILE A 53 -7.53 -8.38 -3.05
N ARG A 54 -8.53 -7.57 -3.43
CA ARG A 54 -8.69 -6.20 -2.96
C ARG A 54 -8.72 -6.13 -1.44
N ASP A 55 -9.52 -6.98 -0.80
CA ASP A 55 -9.70 -6.99 0.66
C ASP A 55 -8.43 -7.45 1.38
N ASP A 56 -7.74 -8.46 0.84
CA ASP A 56 -6.44 -8.92 1.36
C ASP A 56 -5.40 -7.80 1.28
N SER A 57 -5.35 -7.08 0.15
CA SER A 57 -4.47 -5.94 -0.06
C SER A 57 -4.79 -4.79 0.89
N ALA A 58 -6.08 -4.47 1.09
CA ALA A 58 -6.49 -3.41 2.02
C ALA A 58 -6.01 -3.72 3.46
N ARG A 59 -6.18 -4.98 3.91
CA ARG A 59 -5.71 -5.40 5.23
C ARG A 59 -4.19 -5.31 5.38
N ALA A 60 -3.44 -5.75 4.37
CA ALA A 60 -1.98 -5.61 4.36
C ALA A 60 -1.55 -4.13 4.40
N GLY A 61 -2.26 -3.26 3.68
CA GLY A 61 -2.03 -1.83 3.69
C GLY A 61 -2.24 -1.21 5.08
N ASP A 62 -3.30 -1.60 5.80
CA ASP A 62 -3.55 -1.09 7.14
C ASP A 62 -2.50 -1.58 8.15
N GLN A 63 -2.05 -2.83 8.05
CA GLN A 63 -0.94 -3.34 8.85
C GLN A 63 0.37 -2.58 8.56
N GLY A 64 0.65 -2.31 7.28
CA GLY A 64 1.83 -1.55 6.86
C GLY A 64 1.83 -0.10 7.37
N LYS A 65 0.67 0.57 7.37
CA LYS A 65 0.53 1.93 7.94
C LYS A 65 0.83 1.95 9.43
N VAL A 66 0.31 0.98 10.19
CA VAL A 66 0.57 0.86 11.64
C VAL A 66 2.07 0.66 11.89
N LEU A 67 2.71 -0.22 11.13
CA LEU A 67 4.16 -0.44 11.23
C LEU A 67 4.95 0.83 10.92
N LEU A 68 4.60 1.54 9.84
CA LEU A 68 5.27 2.78 9.45
C LEU A 68 5.12 3.86 10.53
N ALA A 69 3.92 4.04 11.08
CA ALA A 69 3.68 4.98 12.17
C ALA A 69 4.54 4.66 13.40
N HIS A 70 4.66 3.39 13.77
CA HIS A 70 5.51 2.96 14.88
C HIS A 70 7.01 3.21 14.65
N ARG A 71 7.48 3.20 13.39
CA ARG A 71 8.89 3.48 13.07
C ARG A 71 9.20 4.97 13.08
N LEU A 72 8.32 5.77 12.47
CA LEU A 72 8.44 7.23 12.49
C LEU A 72 8.41 7.80 13.92
N ASP A 73 7.63 7.20 14.82
CA ASP A 73 7.60 7.58 16.25
C ASP A 73 8.89 7.22 17.00
N ARG A 74 9.61 6.15 16.59
CA ARG A 74 10.92 5.79 17.16
C ARG A 74 12.04 6.69 16.67
N ASP A 75 12.02 7.06 15.39
CA ASP A 75 13.10 7.85 14.79
C ASP A 75 12.95 9.36 15.06
N GLY A 76 11.76 9.79 15.51
CA GLY A 76 11.45 11.18 15.87
C GLY A 76 11.64 11.55 17.35
N GLY A 77 12.16 10.66 18.20
CA GLY A 77 12.39 10.88 19.64
C GLY A 77 13.86 10.82 20.03
#